data_AF-A0AAW0M332-F1
#
_entry.id   AF-A0AAW0M332-F1
#
_cell.length_a   1.000
_cell.length_b   1.000
_cell.length_c   1.000
_cell.angle_alpha   90.00
_cell.angle_beta   90.00
_cell.angle_gamma   90.00
#
_symmetry.space_group_name_H-M   'P 1'
#
loop_
_entity.id
_entity.type
_entity.pdbx_description
1 polymer ?
#
loop_
_entity_poly.entity_id
_entity_poly.type
_entity_poly.pdbx_seq_one_letter_code
_entity_poly.pdbx_strand_id
1 'polypeptide(L)'
;MAATKVSLKLLIDKKSHQVLFAEAGKEFVDFLITIFALPVGTVIRLLKKQGMVGCLQNFYESIENLSDTYLQPDQNKDSLLKPKVYFSGGVVPLQLPNVESSSTSRKFYRCNNTSISYGYSTNCISYVSANSRAICPSCQNFMNRELNFVDPPSSNNPGSSSEGGYVKGVVTYMVMDNLVVNPLSTISSITLLNNFNVKEVGNLEEKVVDLGMDEGVKLLKASLLSNKMAATKVSLKLLIDSKGQRVLFAEAGKEFVDFLITILALPVGTVIRLLKKQGMVGCLQDFYESIESLSDTYLQPKQNKDSLLKPKVYISGGGVVPLQLPNIESSTSRKFYRCVQGHAYVSDDRNTSCPSCTRPSITMTSELTYVDSRSGNNSGSSSEGGYVKGVVTYMVMDDLVVKPMSTISSITLLNNFNVKDVGALEEKVVDLGMEEGLKLLKASLLTKNLLVSM
;
A
#
# COMPACT_ATOMS: atom_id res chain seq x y z
N MET A 1 -4.70 -21.65 -16.64
CA MET A 1 -5.58 -20.55 -17.11
C MET A 1 -4.83 -19.81 -18.22
N ALA A 2 -5.50 -19.31 -19.25
CA ALA A 2 -4.84 -18.47 -20.24
C ALA A 2 -4.36 -17.17 -19.54
N ALA A 3 -3.16 -16.68 -19.88
CA ALA A 3 -2.68 -15.42 -19.34
C ALA A 3 -3.58 -14.28 -19.86
N THR A 4 -4.24 -13.57 -18.95
CA THR A 4 -5.01 -12.37 -19.30
C THR A 4 -4.04 -11.34 -19.88
N LYS A 5 -4.24 -10.99 -21.14
CA LYS A 5 -3.48 -9.95 -21.85
C LYS A 5 -4.37 -8.74 -22.06
N VAL A 6 -3.78 -7.55 -22.01
CA VAL A 6 -4.46 -6.30 -22.35
C VAL A 6 -3.76 -5.71 -23.57
N SER A 7 -4.48 -5.59 -24.68
CA SER A 7 -3.96 -5.03 -25.93
C SER A 7 -4.01 -3.50 -25.90
N LEU A 8 -2.90 -2.86 -26.25
CA LEU A 8 -2.80 -1.43 -26.53
C LEU A 8 -2.48 -1.19 -28.00
N LYS A 9 -3.03 -0.13 -28.58
CA LYS A 9 -2.57 0.39 -29.88
C LYS A 9 -1.67 1.59 -29.64
N LEU A 10 -0.40 1.48 -29.99
CA LEU A 10 0.54 2.59 -29.90
C LEU A 10 0.52 3.38 -31.20
N LEU A 11 0.44 4.71 -31.13
CA LEU A 11 0.75 5.59 -32.25
C LEU A 11 2.21 6.04 -32.10
N ILE A 12 3.05 5.68 -33.06
CA ILE A 12 4.51 5.92 -33.02
C ILE A 12 4.90 6.80 -34.19
N ASP A 13 5.75 7.81 -33.96
CA ASP A 13 6.44 8.51 -35.05
C ASP A 13 7.71 7.75 -35.43
N LYS A 14 7.77 7.26 -36.68
CA LYS A 14 8.94 6.53 -37.20
C LYS A 14 10.19 7.39 -37.30
N LYS A 15 10.08 8.72 -37.40
CA LYS A 15 11.24 9.62 -37.55
C LYS A 15 11.97 9.84 -36.23
N SER A 16 11.23 9.99 -35.12
CA SER A 16 11.80 10.12 -33.77
C SER A 16 11.94 8.80 -33.01
N HIS A 17 11.30 7.72 -33.49
CA HIS A 17 11.08 6.47 -32.76
C HIS A 17 10.35 6.66 -31.41
N GLN A 18 9.59 7.74 -31.24
CA GLN A 18 8.83 8.05 -30.04
C GLN A 18 7.39 7.51 -30.13
N VAL A 19 6.91 6.90 -29.05
CA VAL A 19 5.47 6.64 -28.85
C VAL A 19 4.81 7.96 -28.51
N LEU A 20 3.89 8.44 -29.36
CA LEU A 20 3.19 9.71 -29.16
C LEU A 20 2.08 9.56 -28.12
N PHE A 21 1.29 8.49 -28.23
CA PHE A 21 0.33 8.04 -27.21
C PHE A 21 -0.11 6.59 -27.52
N ALA A 22 -0.79 5.97 -26.55
CA ALA A 22 -1.49 4.70 -26.71
C ALA A 22 -3.02 4.90 -26.66
N GLU A 23 -3.77 4.22 -27.53
CA GLU A 23 -5.20 3.96 -27.34
C GLU A 23 -5.34 2.68 -26.50
N ALA A 24 -6.11 2.80 -25.41
CA ALA A 24 -6.28 1.79 -24.38
C ALA A 24 -7.76 1.54 -24.04
N GLY A 25 -8.09 0.27 -23.79
CA GLY A 25 -9.36 -0.11 -23.18
C GLY A 25 -9.41 0.19 -21.67
N LYS A 26 -10.62 0.13 -21.10
CA LYS A 26 -10.89 0.26 -19.66
C LYS A 26 -10.01 -0.67 -18.82
N GLU A 27 -9.72 -1.87 -19.30
CA GLU A 27 -8.93 -2.90 -18.62
C GLU A 27 -7.52 -2.42 -18.28
N PHE A 28 -6.91 -1.61 -19.14
CA PHE A 28 -5.59 -1.05 -18.87
C PHE A 28 -5.66 0.06 -17.82
N VAL A 29 -6.65 0.95 -17.93
CA VAL A 29 -6.84 2.04 -16.98
C VAL A 29 -7.21 1.52 -15.59
N ASP A 30 -8.08 0.51 -15.51
CA ASP A 30 -8.43 -0.18 -14.26
C ASP A 30 -7.21 -0.88 -13.65
N PHE A 31 -6.32 -1.47 -14.45
CA PHE A 31 -5.03 -2.00 -13.99
C PHE A 31 -4.14 -0.89 -13.40
N LEU A 32 -4.00 0.25 -14.09
CA LEU A 32 -3.22 1.38 -13.58
C LEU A 32 -3.82 1.94 -12.27
N ILE A 33 -5.15 2.07 -12.16
CA ILE A 33 -5.83 2.49 -10.92
C ILE A 33 -5.59 1.46 -9.80
N THR A 34 -5.57 0.16 -10.11
CA THR A 34 -5.28 -0.89 -9.12
C THR A 34 -3.92 -0.70 -8.46
N ILE A 35 -2.90 -0.23 -9.20
CA ILE A 35 -1.55 0.03 -8.67
C ILE A 35 -1.60 0.97 -7.45
N PHE A 36 -2.43 2.02 -7.49
CA PHE A 36 -2.54 2.98 -6.37
C PHE A 36 -3.01 2.35 -5.06
N ALA A 37 -3.82 1.29 -5.13
CA ALA A 37 -4.32 0.56 -3.96
C ALA A 37 -3.35 -0.53 -3.46
N LEU A 38 -2.31 -0.88 -4.21
CA LEU A 38 -1.30 -1.86 -3.76
C LEU A 38 -0.39 -1.24 -2.68
N PRO A 39 -0.18 -1.91 -1.53
CA PRO A 39 0.83 -1.54 -0.57
C PRO A 39 2.25 -1.67 -1.14
N VAL A 40 3.17 -0.80 -0.70
CA VAL A 40 4.59 -0.84 -1.10
C VAL A 40 5.22 -2.21 -0.89
N GLY A 41 4.91 -2.92 0.20
CA GLY A 41 5.36 -4.30 0.45
C GLY A 41 4.90 -5.31 -0.62
N THR A 42 3.70 -5.11 -1.18
CA THR A 42 3.19 -5.94 -2.30
C THR A 42 3.92 -5.59 -3.59
N VAL A 43 4.21 -4.31 -3.84
CA VAL A 43 4.98 -3.86 -5.01
C VAL A 43 6.42 -4.38 -4.99
N ILE A 44 7.11 -4.33 -3.85
CA ILE A 44 8.45 -4.92 -3.67
C ILE A 44 8.43 -6.41 -4.05
N ARG A 45 7.44 -7.16 -3.56
CA ARG A 45 7.29 -8.58 -3.84
C ARG A 45 7.04 -8.89 -5.31
N LEU A 46 6.27 -8.05 -6.02
CA LEU A 46 6.05 -8.17 -7.47
C LEU A 46 7.32 -7.84 -8.26
N LEU A 47 8.09 -6.83 -7.83
CA LEU A 47 9.32 -6.39 -8.49
C LEU A 47 10.56 -7.25 -8.17
N LYS A 48 10.55 -8.08 -7.11
CA LYS A 48 11.70 -8.88 -6.63
C LYS A 48 12.42 -9.67 -7.74
N LYS A 49 11.67 -10.21 -8.73
CA LYS A 49 12.25 -10.93 -9.88
C LYS A 49 12.88 -10.03 -10.94
N GLN A 50 12.36 -8.82 -11.12
CA GLN A 50 12.80 -7.88 -12.16
C GLN A 50 13.85 -6.88 -11.65
N GLY A 51 14.29 -7.04 -10.39
CA GLY A 51 15.19 -6.16 -9.66
C GLY A 51 14.54 -4.82 -9.36
N MET A 52 14.17 -4.57 -8.10
CA MET A 52 13.61 -3.27 -7.71
C MET A 52 14.68 -2.17 -7.73
N VAL A 53 14.25 -0.92 -7.94
CA VAL A 53 15.08 0.27 -7.79
C VAL A 53 14.94 0.79 -6.35
N GLY A 54 16.02 1.34 -5.79
CA GLY A 54 16.05 1.77 -4.39
C GLY A 54 16.58 0.70 -3.42
N CYS A 55 16.41 0.97 -2.12
CA CYS A 55 16.86 0.11 -1.01
C CYS A 55 15.71 -0.52 -0.21
N LEU A 56 14.44 -0.19 -0.51
CA LEU A 56 13.29 -0.83 0.15
C LEU A 56 13.22 -2.36 -0.03
N GLN A 57 13.82 -2.90 -1.10
CA GLN A 57 13.96 -4.36 -1.24
C GLN A 57 14.87 -4.95 -0.15
N ASN A 58 16.02 -4.31 0.11
CA ASN A 58 16.96 -4.76 1.13
C ASN A 58 16.34 -4.64 2.54
N PHE A 59 15.57 -3.58 2.79
CA PHE A 59 14.77 -3.45 4.02
C PHE A 59 13.75 -4.60 4.17
N TYR A 60 12.97 -4.89 3.12
CA TYR A 60 11.99 -6.00 3.11
C TYR A 60 12.66 -7.33 3.43
N GLU A 61 13.78 -7.64 2.77
CA GLU A 61 14.58 -8.84 3.01
C GLU A 61 15.19 -8.86 4.41
N SER A 62 15.50 -7.70 5.00
CA SER A 62 15.95 -7.61 6.39
C SER A 62 14.86 -7.98 7.40
N ILE A 63 13.62 -7.53 7.19
CA ILE A 63 12.46 -7.90 8.01
C ILE A 63 12.03 -9.37 7.77
N GLU A 64 12.19 -9.88 6.55
CA GLU A 64 12.02 -11.31 6.20
C GLU A 64 12.96 -12.20 7.04
N ASN A 65 14.22 -11.79 7.20
CA ASN A 65 15.26 -12.51 7.95
C ASN A 65 15.35 -12.16 9.45
N LEU A 66 14.64 -11.14 9.94
CA LEU A 66 14.67 -10.73 11.36
C LEU A 66 14.05 -11.83 12.25
N SER A 67 14.74 -12.27 13.30
CA SER A 67 14.19 -13.28 14.22
C SER A 67 12.91 -12.78 14.91
N ASP A 68 11.89 -13.64 15.00
CA ASP A 68 10.59 -13.33 15.64
C ASP A 68 10.75 -12.93 17.12
N THR A 69 11.88 -13.28 17.74
CA THR A 69 12.27 -12.83 19.09
C THR A 69 12.36 -11.31 19.24
N TYR A 70 12.54 -10.56 18.15
CA TYR A 70 12.62 -9.09 18.13
C TYR A 70 11.29 -8.41 17.76
N LEU A 71 10.32 -9.17 17.25
CA LEU A 71 8.95 -8.70 17.02
C LEU A 71 8.16 -8.67 18.34
N GLN A 72 7.14 -7.83 18.41
CA GLN A 72 6.16 -7.90 19.51
C GLN A 72 5.36 -9.22 19.43
N PRO A 73 4.96 -9.84 20.56
CA PRO A 73 4.41 -11.22 20.58
C PRO A 73 3.12 -11.45 19.79
N ASP A 74 2.39 -10.38 19.48
CA ASP A 74 1.13 -10.40 18.71
C ASP A 74 1.33 -10.14 17.21
N GLN A 75 2.58 -9.86 16.78
CA GLN A 75 2.90 -9.52 15.40
C GLN A 75 3.22 -10.77 14.58
N ASN A 76 2.62 -10.83 13.39
CA ASN A 76 2.89 -11.88 12.43
C ASN A 76 3.69 -11.31 11.25
N LYS A 77 4.87 -11.86 11.01
CA LYS A 77 5.79 -11.40 9.95
C LYS A 77 5.18 -11.43 8.54
N ASP A 78 4.36 -12.45 8.22
CA ASP A 78 3.63 -12.46 6.95
C ASP A 78 2.64 -11.30 6.85
N SER A 79 1.95 -10.92 7.92
CA SER A 79 1.05 -9.75 7.90
C SER A 79 1.79 -8.43 7.63
N LEU A 80 3.05 -8.30 8.05
CA LEU A 80 3.89 -7.10 7.80
C LEU A 80 4.42 -7.07 6.35
N LEU A 81 4.90 -8.22 5.85
CA LEU A 81 5.54 -8.35 4.54
C LEU A 81 4.55 -8.62 3.40
N LYS A 82 3.36 -9.11 3.71
CA LYS A 82 2.32 -9.50 2.76
C LYS A 82 0.98 -8.85 3.17
N PRO A 83 0.92 -7.52 3.33
CA PRO A 83 -0.29 -6.81 3.76
C PRO A 83 -1.45 -7.13 2.82
N LYS A 84 -2.58 -7.56 3.39
CA LYS A 84 -3.76 -7.96 2.62
C LYS A 84 -4.40 -6.73 1.96
N VAL A 85 -4.55 -6.80 0.64
CA VAL A 85 -5.19 -5.76 -0.18
C VAL A 85 -6.62 -6.16 -0.47
N TYR A 86 -7.53 -5.20 -0.39
CA TYR A 86 -8.97 -5.43 -0.47
C TYR A 86 -9.61 -4.31 -1.30
N PHE A 87 -10.01 -4.65 -2.52
CA PHE A 87 -10.54 -3.69 -3.49
C PHE A 87 -12.08 -3.71 -3.48
N SER A 88 -12.68 -2.53 -3.60
CA SER A 88 -14.08 -2.38 -4.02
C SER A 88 -14.07 -1.92 -5.48
N GLY A 89 -14.34 -2.83 -6.42
CA GLY A 89 -14.19 -2.54 -7.86
C GLY A 89 -14.38 -3.70 -8.83
N GLY A 90 -14.50 -4.95 -8.35
CA GLY A 90 -14.63 -6.13 -9.22
C GLY A 90 -13.28 -6.79 -9.55
N VAL A 91 -13.22 -7.48 -10.69
CA VAL A 91 -12.05 -8.30 -11.07
C VAL A 91 -10.90 -7.41 -11.54
N VAL A 92 -9.73 -7.56 -10.92
CA VAL A 92 -8.49 -6.85 -11.30
C VAL A 92 -7.97 -7.39 -12.65
N PRO A 93 -7.82 -6.55 -13.69
CA PRO A 93 -7.18 -6.95 -14.94
C PRO A 93 -5.71 -7.35 -14.71
N LEU A 94 -5.18 -8.22 -15.57
CA LEU A 94 -3.83 -8.83 -15.48
C LEU A 94 -3.57 -9.75 -14.26
N GLN A 95 -4.55 -10.03 -13.39
CA GLN A 95 -4.48 -11.04 -12.30
C GLN A 95 -3.14 -11.09 -11.54
N LEU A 96 -2.77 -9.99 -10.87
CA LEU A 96 -1.53 -9.92 -10.09
C LEU A 96 -1.45 -11.07 -9.05
N PRO A 97 -0.32 -11.80 -8.96
CA PRO A 97 -0.23 -12.99 -8.13
C PRO A 97 -0.33 -12.66 -6.64
N ASN A 98 -1.17 -13.45 -5.95
CA ASN A 98 -1.41 -13.31 -4.51
C ASN A 98 -1.99 -11.93 -4.12
N VAL A 99 -2.81 -11.37 -5.01
CA VAL A 99 -3.69 -10.20 -4.80
C VAL A 99 -5.14 -10.70 -4.82
N GLU A 100 -5.72 -10.93 -3.64
CA GLU A 100 -7.08 -11.44 -3.50
C GLU A 100 -8.12 -10.40 -3.95
N SER A 101 -8.66 -10.58 -5.15
CA SER A 101 -9.71 -9.72 -5.73
C SER A 101 -11.10 -10.35 -5.56
N SER A 102 -11.60 -10.37 -4.32
CA SER A 102 -13.03 -10.56 -4.02
C SER A 102 -13.35 -10.24 -2.56
N SER A 103 -14.52 -9.67 -2.30
CA SER A 103 -15.12 -9.60 -0.97
C SER A 103 -15.41 -10.97 -0.35
N THR A 104 -15.57 -12.01 -1.18
CA THR A 104 -15.85 -13.39 -0.73
C THR A 104 -14.69 -14.06 0.01
N SER A 105 -13.48 -13.49 0.03
CA SER A 105 -12.38 -13.97 0.88
C SER A 105 -12.24 -13.23 2.21
N ARG A 106 -12.95 -12.10 2.41
CA ARG A 106 -12.93 -11.33 3.66
C ARG A 106 -13.72 -12.04 4.77
N LYS A 107 -13.09 -13.06 5.37
CA LYS A 107 -13.63 -13.74 6.56
C LYS A 107 -13.43 -12.87 7.79
N PHE A 108 -14.54 -12.52 8.43
CA PHE A 108 -14.55 -11.94 9.77
C PHE A 108 -15.06 -12.98 10.76
N TYR A 109 -14.77 -12.79 12.04
CA TYR A 109 -15.14 -13.71 13.10
C TYR A 109 -15.70 -12.96 14.32
N ARG A 110 -16.63 -13.62 15.01
CA ARG A 110 -17.16 -13.18 16.30
C ARG A 110 -17.34 -14.37 17.25
N CYS A 111 -17.81 -14.11 18.46
CA CYS A 111 -18.25 -15.18 19.35
C CYS A 111 -19.50 -15.88 18.80
N ASN A 112 -19.54 -17.21 18.92
CA ASN A 112 -20.74 -17.97 18.61
C ASN A 112 -21.88 -17.67 19.60
N ASN A 113 -21.51 -17.43 20.86
CA ASN A 113 -22.40 -17.40 22.01
C ASN A 113 -22.95 -15.99 22.31
N THR A 114 -24.26 -15.90 22.54
CA THR A 114 -24.91 -14.85 23.35
C THR A 114 -25.18 -15.30 24.79
N SER A 115 -24.85 -16.56 25.12
CA SER A 115 -25.30 -17.16 26.37
C SER A 115 -24.56 -16.61 27.59
N ILE A 116 -25.38 -16.27 28.57
CA ILE A 116 -25.03 -15.87 29.94
C ILE A 116 -24.04 -16.88 30.55
N SER A 117 -22.94 -16.38 31.11
CA SER A 117 -22.20 -17.07 32.17
C SER A 117 -22.34 -16.28 33.46
N TYR A 118 -22.77 -16.94 34.54
CA TYR A 118 -22.86 -16.35 35.89
C TYR A 118 -23.74 -15.08 36.02
N GLY A 119 -24.90 -15.07 35.36
CA GLY A 119 -25.95 -14.05 35.59
C GLY A 119 -25.74 -12.70 34.90
N TYR A 120 -24.61 -12.47 34.22
CA TYR A 120 -24.37 -11.24 33.45
C TYR A 120 -24.62 -11.44 31.95
N SER A 121 -25.32 -10.49 31.33
CA SER A 121 -25.55 -10.47 29.88
C SER A 121 -24.31 -9.96 29.15
N THR A 122 -23.47 -10.87 28.68
CA THR A 122 -22.25 -10.53 27.92
C THR A 122 -22.60 -10.21 26.47
N ASN A 123 -22.50 -8.94 26.07
CA ASN A 123 -22.85 -8.46 24.73
C ASN A 123 -21.79 -8.82 23.66
N CYS A 124 -21.43 -10.10 23.56
CA CYS A 124 -20.37 -10.58 22.66
C CYS A 124 -20.67 -10.36 21.16
N ILE A 125 -21.91 -10.00 20.82
CA ILE A 125 -22.36 -9.71 19.46
C ILE A 125 -21.93 -8.35 18.93
N SER A 126 -21.46 -7.45 19.80
CA SER A 126 -20.93 -6.13 19.42
C SER A 126 -19.46 -6.15 18.96
N TYR A 127 -18.77 -7.29 19.06
CA TYR A 127 -17.35 -7.43 18.72
C TYR A 127 -17.15 -8.25 17.44
N VAL A 128 -16.16 -7.85 16.65
CA VAL A 128 -15.76 -8.54 15.41
C VAL A 128 -14.25 -8.45 15.21
N SER A 129 -13.63 -9.48 14.63
CA SER A 129 -12.21 -9.48 14.27
C SER A 129 -11.96 -10.12 12.91
N ALA A 130 -10.85 -9.79 12.25
CA ALA A 130 -10.38 -10.53 11.07
C ALA A 130 -9.59 -11.81 11.43
N ASN A 131 -9.36 -12.08 12.73
CA ASN A 131 -8.60 -13.22 13.22
C ASN A 131 -9.50 -14.16 14.06
N SER A 132 -9.58 -15.43 13.68
CA SER A 132 -10.38 -16.46 14.38
C SER A 132 -9.85 -16.83 15.77
N ARG A 133 -8.64 -16.38 16.11
CA ARG A 133 -8.00 -16.52 17.43
C ARG A 133 -7.93 -15.22 18.22
N ALA A 134 -8.56 -14.14 17.75
CA ALA A 134 -8.69 -12.94 18.57
C ALA A 134 -9.63 -13.20 19.76
N ILE A 135 -9.20 -12.77 20.93
CA ILE A 135 -9.93 -12.96 22.20
C ILE A 135 -11.00 -11.88 22.32
N CYS A 136 -12.25 -12.28 22.60
CA CYS A 136 -13.36 -11.34 22.76
C CYS A 136 -13.26 -10.61 24.11
N PRO A 137 -13.26 -9.26 24.13
CA PRO A 137 -13.16 -8.50 25.39
C PRO A 137 -14.27 -8.82 26.39
N SER A 138 -15.48 -9.16 25.93
CA SER A 138 -16.64 -9.38 26.80
C SER A 138 -16.72 -10.76 27.44
N CYS A 139 -16.14 -11.82 26.85
CA CYS A 139 -16.26 -13.19 27.38
C CYS A 139 -14.94 -13.96 27.41
N GLN A 140 -13.83 -13.33 27.02
CA GLN A 140 -12.47 -13.88 27.04
C GLN A 140 -12.28 -15.19 26.24
N ASN A 141 -13.26 -15.55 25.39
CA ASN A 141 -13.20 -16.69 24.48
C ASN A 141 -12.72 -16.24 23.09
N PHE A 142 -12.19 -17.19 22.31
CA PHE A 142 -11.82 -16.96 20.91
C PHE A 142 -13.05 -16.67 20.05
N MET A 143 -12.96 -15.63 19.22
CA MET A 143 -13.97 -15.31 18.20
C MET A 143 -13.82 -16.27 17.03
N ASN A 144 -14.50 -17.42 17.08
CA ASN A 144 -14.37 -18.50 16.10
C ASN A 144 -15.54 -18.62 15.10
N ARG A 145 -16.65 -17.90 15.29
CA ARG A 145 -17.80 -17.94 14.38
C ARG A 145 -17.56 -17.02 13.19
N GLU A 146 -17.40 -17.61 12.02
CA GLU A 146 -17.25 -16.90 10.74
C GLU A 146 -18.48 -16.04 10.40
N LEU A 147 -18.21 -14.91 9.75
CA LEU A 147 -19.16 -13.95 9.20
C LEU A 147 -18.77 -13.66 7.75
N ASN A 148 -19.77 -13.65 6.88
CA ASN A 148 -19.61 -13.28 5.48
C ASN A 148 -19.56 -11.76 5.35
N PHE A 149 -18.50 -11.23 4.77
CA PHE A 149 -18.47 -9.82 4.39
C PHE A 149 -19.43 -9.56 3.21
N VAL A 150 -20.12 -8.42 3.23
CA VAL A 150 -21.02 -7.98 2.16
C VAL A 150 -20.58 -6.58 1.72
N ASP A 151 -20.25 -6.46 0.43
CA ASP A 151 -19.93 -5.16 -0.17
C ASP A 151 -21.12 -4.21 -0.12
N PRO A 152 -20.88 -2.89 -0.04
CA PRO A 152 -21.90 -1.88 -0.33
C PRO A 152 -22.55 -2.15 -1.70
N PRO A 153 -23.88 -1.98 -1.84
CA PRO A 153 -24.60 -2.44 -3.03
C PRO A 153 -24.15 -1.74 -4.31
N SER A 154 -23.47 -2.46 -5.19
CA SER A 154 -23.35 -2.10 -6.61
C SER A 154 -24.75 -1.99 -7.22
N SER A 155 -24.98 -0.97 -8.05
CA SER A 155 -26.29 -0.75 -8.66
C SER A 155 -26.58 -1.78 -9.75
N ASN A 156 -27.27 -2.86 -9.38
CA ASN A 156 -27.93 -3.76 -10.34
C ASN A 156 -29.12 -3.02 -10.99
N ASN A 157 -28.83 -2.17 -11.99
CA ASN A 157 -29.85 -1.80 -12.98
C ASN A 157 -30.04 -3.01 -13.92
N PRO A 158 -31.25 -3.57 -14.10
CA PRO A 158 -31.48 -4.79 -14.90
C PRO A 158 -31.28 -4.65 -16.42
N GLY A 159 -30.48 -3.70 -16.90
CA GLY A 159 -30.34 -3.36 -18.31
C GLY A 159 -28.95 -2.86 -18.76
N SER A 160 -27.94 -2.84 -17.88
CA SER A 160 -26.55 -2.59 -18.27
C SER A 160 -25.73 -3.86 -18.06
N SER A 161 -25.01 -4.31 -19.10
CA SER A 161 -23.95 -5.31 -18.98
C SER A 161 -22.99 -4.91 -17.85
N SER A 162 -22.83 -5.79 -16.87
CA SER A 162 -22.11 -5.49 -15.62
C SER A 162 -20.60 -5.53 -15.82
N GLU A 163 -20.05 -4.53 -16.50
CA GLU A 163 -18.62 -4.29 -16.64
C GLU A 163 -18.04 -3.78 -15.31
N GLY A 164 -17.78 -4.69 -14.36
CA GLY A 164 -17.09 -4.37 -13.11
C GLY A 164 -15.73 -3.72 -13.38
N GLY A 165 -15.41 -2.66 -12.65
CA GLY A 165 -14.17 -1.88 -12.78
C GLY A 165 -14.26 -0.52 -12.09
N TYR A 166 -13.32 0.37 -12.42
CA TYR A 166 -13.28 1.75 -11.93
C TYR A 166 -13.80 2.74 -12.97
N VAL A 167 -13.40 2.60 -14.24
CA VAL A 167 -13.81 3.47 -15.35
C VAL A 167 -14.86 2.79 -16.27
N LYS A 168 -15.44 3.55 -17.20
CA LYS A 168 -16.49 3.05 -18.13
C LYS A 168 -15.90 2.40 -19.38
N GLY A 169 -16.36 1.20 -19.75
CA GLY A 169 -15.83 0.44 -20.90
C GLY A 169 -16.34 0.93 -22.26
N VAL A 170 -17.44 1.68 -22.26
CA VAL A 170 -18.02 2.32 -23.47
C VAL A 170 -17.18 3.49 -24.01
N VAL A 171 -16.00 3.76 -23.43
CA VAL A 171 -15.07 4.83 -23.83
C VAL A 171 -13.66 4.25 -23.90
N THR A 172 -12.94 4.54 -24.99
CA THR A 172 -11.50 4.29 -25.10
C THR A 172 -10.71 5.44 -24.49
N TYR A 173 -9.52 5.15 -23.98
CA TYR A 173 -8.67 6.11 -23.29
C TYR A 173 -7.38 6.36 -24.07
N MET A 174 -6.97 7.63 -24.15
CA MET A 174 -5.63 8.02 -24.55
C MET A 174 -4.71 7.93 -23.35
N VAL A 175 -3.59 7.22 -23.48
CA VAL A 175 -2.54 7.13 -22.47
C VAL A 175 -1.22 7.65 -23.02
N MET A 176 -0.64 8.63 -22.35
CA MET A 176 0.65 9.22 -22.72
C MET A 176 1.83 8.34 -22.31
N ASP A 177 3.03 8.65 -22.80
CA ASP A 177 4.29 8.04 -22.35
C ASP A 177 4.54 8.29 -20.86
N ASN A 178 4.11 9.44 -20.34
CA ASN A 178 4.07 9.74 -18.91
C ASN A 178 2.79 9.24 -18.19
N LEU A 179 2.09 8.24 -18.73
CA LEU A 179 0.89 7.60 -18.16
C LEU A 179 -0.29 8.54 -17.84
N VAL A 180 -0.30 9.79 -18.31
CA VAL A 180 -1.50 10.64 -18.28
C VAL A 180 -2.61 9.96 -19.07
N VAL A 181 -3.79 9.77 -18.45
CA VAL A 181 -4.96 9.09 -19.00
C VAL A 181 -6.10 10.07 -19.21
N ASN A 182 -6.47 10.28 -20.47
CA ASN A 182 -7.61 11.11 -20.88
C ASN A 182 -8.62 10.28 -21.68
N PRO A 183 -9.93 10.64 -21.71
CA PRO A 183 -10.87 10.09 -22.67
C PRO A 183 -10.36 10.34 -24.10
N LEU A 184 -10.37 9.30 -24.95
CA LEU A 184 -9.91 9.42 -26.34
C LEU A 184 -10.84 10.36 -27.11
N SER A 185 -10.24 11.31 -27.83
CA SER A 185 -10.94 12.26 -28.70
C SER A 185 -10.13 12.43 -29.97
N THR A 186 -10.74 12.24 -31.13
CA THR A 186 -10.08 12.40 -32.44
C THR A 186 -9.54 13.82 -32.63
N ILE A 187 -10.30 14.82 -32.19
CA ILE A 187 -9.90 16.24 -32.26
C ILE A 187 -8.69 16.49 -31.34
N SER A 188 -8.72 15.97 -30.10
CA SER A 188 -7.61 16.09 -29.15
C SER A 188 -6.36 15.36 -29.65
N SER A 189 -6.53 14.20 -30.29
CA SER A 189 -5.44 13.43 -30.91
C SER A 189 -4.77 14.20 -32.04
N ILE A 190 -5.54 14.79 -32.95
CA ILE A 190 -5.01 15.63 -34.05
C ILE A 190 -4.32 16.88 -33.49
N THR A 191 -4.86 17.47 -32.42
CA THR A 191 -4.25 18.63 -31.75
C THR A 191 -2.92 18.26 -31.10
N LEU A 192 -2.85 17.08 -30.49
CA LEU A 192 -1.64 16.54 -29.87
C LEU A 192 -0.54 16.26 -30.89
N LEU A 193 -0.87 15.79 -32.11
CA LEU A 193 0.10 15.66 -33.21
C LEU A 193 0.77 17.00 -33.57
N ASN A 194 0.01 18.10 -33.57
CA ASN A 194 0.58 19.44 -33.77
C ASN A 194 1.52 19.83 -32.61
N ASN A 195 1.16 19.50 -31.35
CA ASN A 195 2.01 19.78 -30.19
C ASN A 195 3.34 18.99 -30.24
N PHE A 196 3.33 17.76 -30.78
CA PHE A 196 4.53 16.97 -31.07
C PHE A 196 5.27 17.41 -32.35
N ASN A 197 4.84 18.50 -33.00
CA ASN A 197 5.41 19.01 -34.26
C ASN A 197 5.39 18.00 -35.42
N VAL A 198 4.42 17.08 -35.45
CA VAL A 198 4.25 16.10 -36.53
C VAL A 198 3.73 16.80 -37.79
N LYS A 199 4.63 17.05 -38.75
CA LYS A 199 4.31 17.75 -40.02
C LYS A 199 3.75 16.84 -41.12
N GLU A 200 3.99 15.53 -41.03
CA GLU A 200 3.69 14.56 -42.08
C GLU A 200 3.14 13.26 -41.46
N VAL A 201 1.82 13.10 -41.48
CA VAL A 201 1.10 11.97 -40.87
C VAL A 201 1.50 10.61 -41.46
N GLY A 202 1.99 10.57 -42.71
CA GLY A 202 2.46 9.35 -43.36
C GLY A 202 3.69 8.67 -42.70
N ASN A 203 4.37 9.37 -41.79
CA ASN A 203 5.48 8.78 -41.00
C ASN A 203 5.02 8.14 -39.69
N LEU A 204 3.73 8.22 -39.36
CA LEU A 204 3.19 7.53 -38.19
C LEU A 204 2.97 6.03 -38.47
N GLU A 205 3.04 5.21 -37.44
CA GLU A 205 2.53 3.83 -37.44
C GLU A 205 1.61 3.59 -36.26
N GLU A 206 0.55 2.81 -36.51
CA GLU A 206 -0.14 2.07 -35.47
C GLU A 206 0.62 0.77 -35.21
N LYS A 207 0.92 0.49 -33.94
CA LYS A 207 1.51 -0.77 -33.50
C LYS A 207 0.73 -1.34 -32.32
N VAL A 208 0.07 -2.47 -32.55
CA VAL A 208 -0.60 -3.22 -31.47
C VAL A 208 0.44 -3.94 -30.61
N VAL A 209 0.32 -3.81 -29.29
CA VAL A 209 1.14 -4.54 -28.31
C VAL A 209 0.26 -5.20 -27.27
N ASP A 210 0.55 -6.47 -26.95
CA ASP A 210 -0.09 -7.17 -25.84
C ASP A 210 0.73 -6.97 -24.56
N LEU A 211 0.12 -6.36 -23.54
CA LEU A 211 0.70 -6.34 -22.20
C LEU A 211 0.22 -7.58 -21.42
N GLY A 212 1.17 -8.43 -21.02
CA GLY A 212 0.98 -9.45 -20.02
C GLY A 212 1.38 -8.96 -18.62
N MET A 213 1.37 -9.89 -17.66
CA MET A 213 1.80 -9.62 -16.28
C MET A 213 3.25 -9.10 -16.21
N ASP A 214 4.19 -9.72 -16.94
CA ASP A 214 5.60 -9.33 -16.90
C ASP A 214 5.82 -7.92 -17.48
N GLU A 215 5.07 -7.54 -18.51
CA GLU A 215 5.09 -6.20 -19.10
C GLU A 215 4.49 -5.16 -18.14
N GLY A 216 3.38 -5.48 -17.47
CA GLY A 216 2.80 -4.62 -16.43
C GLY A 216 3.73 -4.39 -15.23
N VAL A 217 4.49 -5.41 -14.81
CA VAL A 217 5.50 -5.30 -13.75
C VAL A 217 6.72 -4.48 -14.21
N LYS A 218 7.15 -4.61 -15.47
CA LYS A 218 8.20 -3.74 -16.06
C LYS A 218 7.76 -2.28 -16.14
N LEU A 219 6.51 -2.02 -16.51
CA LEU A 219 5.93 -0.67 -16.55
C LEU A 219 5.96 -0.02 -15.17
N LEU A 220 5.44 -0.71 -14.15
CA LEU A 220 5.47 -0.26 -12.74
C LEU A 220 6.87 0.10 -12.25
N LYS A 221 7.90 -0.65 -12.66
CA LYS A 221 9.31 -0.36 -12.33
C LYS A 221 9.78 0.98 -12.92
N ALA A 222 9.42 1.26 -14.17
CA ALA A 222 9.84 2.48 -14.87
C ALA A 222 9.23 3.75 -14.25
N SER A 223 8.02 3.65 -13.69
CA SER A 223 7.24 4.81 -13.25
C SER A 223 7.66 5.44 -11.90
N LEU A 224 8.64 4.87 -11.20
CA LEU A 224 8.97 5.22 -9.80
C LEU A 224 10.18 6.18 -9.64
N LEU A 225 10.65 6.86 -10.70
CA LEU A 225 11.97 7.53 -10.73
C LEU A 225 11.94 9.10 -10.72
N SER A 226 12.43 9.75 -9.62
CA SER A 226 13.12 11.08 -9.54
C SER A 226 12.80 11.97 -8.27
N ASN A 227 13.45 13.14 -8.08
CA ASN A 227 14.32 13.49 -6.91
C ASN A 227 14.01 14.78 -6.05
N LYS A 228 14.49 14.85 -4.77
CA LYS A 228 14.61 16.00 -3.78
C LYS A 228 13.35 16.77 -3.24
N MET A 229 13.27 17.50 -2.09
CA MET A 229 13.91 17.48 -0.72
C MET A 229 13.45 18.66 0.24
N ALA A 230 13.06 18.48 1.54
CA ALA A 230 13.41 19.33 2.76
C ALA A 230 12.53 19.18 4.07
N ALA A 231 13.13 18.95 5.29
CA ALA A 231 12.87 19.49 6.68
C ALA A 231 12.16 18.79 7.94
N THR A 232 12.89 18.75 9.10
CA THR A 232 12.57 18.55 10.57
C THR A 232 11.72 17.36 11.11
N LYS A 233 11.89 16.78 12.34
CA LYS A 233 13.00 16.21 13.18
C LYS A 233 12.61 14.85 13.93
N VAL A 234 13.49 13.80 13.98
CA VAL A 234 13.55 12.59 14.89
C VAL A 234 14.99 12.04 14.95
N SER A 235 15.62 11.94 16.13
CA SER A 235 17.05 11.59 16.23
C SER A 235 17.42 10.16 15.78
N LEU A 236 18.32 10.08 14.80
CA LEU A 236 19.22 8.95 14.53
C LEU A 236 20.64 9.32 14.94
N LYS A 237 21.43 8.34 15.40
CA LYS A 237 22.88 8.50 15.59
C LYS A 237 23.60 7.83 14.43
N LEU A 238 24.30 8.59 13.59
CA LEU A 238 25.10 8.05 12.49
C LEU A 238 26.53 7.79 12.96
N LEU A 239 27.09 6.65 12.60
CA LEU A 239 28.54 6.41 12.68
C LEU A 239 29.15 6.66 11.30
N ILE A 240 30.04 7.64 11.21
CA ILE A 240 30.64 8.14 9.97
C ILE A 240 32.13 7.80 9.95
N ASP A 241 32.63 7.31 8.81
CA ASP A 241 34.05 7.19 8.51
C ASP A 241 34.47 8.44 7.74
N SER A 242 35.13 9.39 8.41
CA SER A 242 35.45 10.69 7.81
C SER A 242 36.60 10.62 6.81
N LYS A 243 37.50 9.63 6.95
CA LYS A 243 38.52 9.31 5.93
C LYS A 243 37.92 8.66 4.69
N GLY A 244 36.92 7.79 4.87
CA GLY A 244 36.17 7.14 3.79
C GLY A 244 35.01 7.97 3.22
N GLN A 245 34.72 9.14 3.78
CA GLN A 245 33.61 10.05 3.42
C GLN A 245 32.25 9.33 3.28
N ARG A 246 31.92 8.45 4.24
CA ARG A 246 30.73 7.59 4.17
C ARG A 246 30.09 7.37 5.55
N VAL A 247 28.77 7.16 5.55
CA VAL A 247 28.05 6.64 6.71
C VAL A 247 28.22 5.11 6.73
N LEU A 248 28.62 4.55 7.86
CA LEU A 248 28.79 3.09 8.02
C LEU A 248 27.47 2.43 8.41
N PHE A 249 26.76 3.00 9.39
CA PHE A 249 25.40 2.64 9.79
C PHE A 249 24.81 3.76 10.68
N ALA A 250 23.50 3.75 10.84
CA ALA A 250 22.76 4.48 11.86
C ALA A 250 22.41 3.55 13.03
N GLU A 251 22.52 4.05 14.25
CA GLU A 251 21.88 3.48 15.44
C GLU A 251 20.48 4.12 15.58
N ALA A 252 19.46 3.27 15.66
CA ALA A 252 18.06 3.64 15.61
C ALA A 252 17.23 2.94 16.70
N GLY A 253 16.31 3.68 17.32
CA GLY A 253 15.31 3.11 18.21
C GLY A 253 14.16 2.42 17.47
N LYS A 254 13.34 1.66 18.20
CA LYS A 254 12.10 1.02 17.73
C LYS A 254 11.26 1.91 16.83
N GLU A 255 11.03 3.17 17.23
CA GLU A 255 10.14 4.09 16.51
C GLU A 255 10.55 4.27 15.03
N PHE A 256 11.85 4.39 14.75
CA PHE A 256 12.33 4.52 13.38
C PHE A 256 12.10 3.23 12.56
N VAL A 257 12.30 2.06 13.16
CA VAL A 257 12.03 0.76 12.51
C VAL A 257 10.53 0.56 12.29
N ASP A 258 9.69 0.94 13.26
CA ASP A 258 8.23 0.89 13.14
C ASP A 258 7.71 1.85 12.05
N PHE A 259 8.36 3.00 11.86
CA PHE A 259 8.10 3.89 10.72
C PHE A 259 8.45 3.22 9.38
N LEU A 260 9.61 2.56 9.26
CA LEU A 260 9.98 1.83 8.04
C LEU A 260 9.02 0.66 7.76
N ILE A 261 8.59 -0.09 8.78
CA ILE A 261 7.57 -1.14 8.62
C ILE A 261 6.23 -0.55 8.16
N THR A 262 5.86 0.62 8.69
CA THR A 262 4.64 1.33 8.27
C THR A 262 4.66 1.72 6.80
N ILE A 263 5.82 2.11 6.24
CA ILE A 263 5.98 2.38 4.79
C ILE A 263 5.52 1.18 3.94
N LEU A 264 5.84 -0.06 4.33
CA LEU A 264 5.45 -1.26 3.58
C LEU A 264 3.93 -1.46 3.49
N ALA A 265 3.18 -0.96 4.48
CA ALA A 265 1.72 -1.02 4.52
C ALA A 265 1.02 0.11 3.75
N LEU A 266 1.73 1.17 3.34
CA LEU A 266 1.14 2.29 2.62
C LEU A 266 0.79 1.91 1.17
N PRO A 267 -0.45 2.18 0.70
CA PRO A 267 -0.78 2.12 -0.71
C PRO A 267 0.06 3.10 -1.53
N VAL A 268 0.45 2.73 -2.75
CA VAL A 268 1.22 3.59 -3.66
C VAL A 268 0.56 4.95 -3.89
N GLY A 269 -0.78 5.01 -4.00
CA GLY A 269 -1.51 6.28 -4.12
C GLY A 269 -1.34 7.19 -2.91
N THR A 270 -1.26 6.63 -1.70
CA THR A 270 -0.92 7.39 -0.48
C THR A 270 0.52 7.87 -0.52
N VAL A 271 1.49 7.05 -0.97
CA VAL A 271 2.89 7.48 -1.14
C VAL A 271 3.01 8.63 -2.13
N ILE A 272 2.40 8.53 -3.31
CA ILE A 272 2.40 9.61 -4.33
C ILE A 272 1.80 10.88 -3.74
N ARG A 273 0.63 10.81 -3.09
CA ARG A 273 -0.03 11.95 -2.46
C ARG A 273 0.83 12.63 -1.39
N LEU A 274 1.58 11.85 -0.60
CA LEU A 274 2.50 12.37 0.41
C LEU A 274 3.70 13.07 -0.25
N LEU A 275 4.28 12.47 -1.29
CA LEU A 275 5.47 12.98 -1.96
C LEU A 275 5.17 14.07 -3.02
N LYS A 276 3.91 14.28 -3.43
CA LYS A 276 3.46 15.34 -4.36
C LYS A 276 3.95 16.73 -3.94
N LYS A 277 3.91 17.05 -2.64
CA LYS A 277 4.45 18.31 -2.09
C LYS A 277 5.98 18.38 -2.07
N GLN A 278 6.63 17.22 -1.97
CA GLN A 278 8.08 17.06 -1.97
C GLN A 278 8.61 16.87 -3.40
N GLY A 279 7.90 17.40 -4.41
CA GLY A 279 8.30 17.37 -5.82
C GLY A 279 8.64 15.98 -6.34
N MET A 280 7.82 14.95 -6.03
CA MET A 280 7.97 13.65 -6.68
C MET A 280 7.94 13.82 -8.20
N VAL A 281 8.73 13.00 -8.89
CA VAL A 281 8.82 13.01 -10.35
C VAL A 281 8.80 11.54 -10.77
N GLY A 282 8.05 11.24 -11.83
CA GLY A 282 7.75 9.88 -12.28
C GLY A 282 6.29 9.78 -12.72
N CYS A 283 6.00 8.99 -13.76
CA CYS A 283 4.71 8.99 -14.43
C CYS A 283 3.51 8.51 -13.58
N LEU A 284 3.74 7.92 -12.41
CA LEU A 284 2.66 7.66 -11.45
C LEU A 284 2.11 8.94 -10.80
N GLN A 285 2.88 10.03 -10.68
CA GLN A 285 2.34 11.32 -10.25
C GLN A 285 1.47 11.94 -11.35
N ASP A 286 1.98 11.99 -12.58
CA ASP A 286 1.24 12.55 -13.71
C ASP A 286 -0.07 11.78 -13.94
N PHE A 287 -0.04 10.44 -13.81
CA PHE A 287 -1.24 9.60 -13.82
C PHE A 287 -2.19 9.89 -12.63
N TYR A 288 -1.67 10.12 -11.41
CA TYR A 288 -2.49 10.51 -10.25
C TYR A 288 -3.22 11.83 -10.51
N GLU A 289 -2.52 12.83 -11.07
CA GLU A 289 -3.09 14.13 -11.45
C GLU A 289 -4.11 14.01 -12.59
N SER A 290 -3.90 13.05 -13.50
CA SER A 290 -4.87 12.69 -14.53
C SER A 290 -6.18 12.13 -13.94
N ILE A 291 -6.10 11.22 -12.94
CA ILE A 291 -7.29 10.69 -12.27
C ILE A 291 -7.95 11.74 -11.34
N GLU A 292 -7.17 12.66 -10.76
CA GLU A 292 -7.68 13.80 -9.98
C GLU A 292 -8.52 14.75 -10.85
N SER A 293 -8.08 15.01 -12.10
CA SER A 293 -8.75 15.89 -13.06
C SER A 293 -9.82 15.22 -13.94
N LEU A 294 -9.81 13.89 -14.10
CA LEU A 294 -10.78 13.13 -14.90
C LEU A 294 -12.23 13.38 -14.43
N SER A 295 -13.14 13.74 -15.32
CA SER A 295 -14.55 13.99 -14.94
C SER A 295 -15.23 12.73 -14.39
N ASP A 296 -16.03 12.90 -13.32
CA ASP A 296 -16.77 11.80 -12.68
C ASP A 296 -17.75 11.11 -13.65
N THR A 297 -18.10 11.75 -14.77
CA THR A 297 -18.89 11.16 -15.86
C THR A 297 -18.22 9.95 -16.52
N TYR A 298 -16.90 9.79 -16.39
CA TYR A 298 -16.13 8.64 -16.90
C TYR A 298 -15.88 7.54 -15.85
N LEU A 299 -16.23 7.78 -14.58
CA LEU A 299 -16.15 6.78 -13.52
C LEU A 299 -17.42 5.91 -13.48
N GLN A 300 -17.29 4.69 -12.97
CA GLN A 300 -18.45 3.81 -12.74
C GLN A 300 -19.37 4.37 -11.63
N PRO A 301 -20.69 4.14 -11.69
CA PRO A 301 -21.62 4.61 -10.66
C PRO A 301 -21.22 4.16 -9.26
N LYS A 302 -21.30 5.09 -8.29
CA LYS A 302 -20.89 4.92 -6.88
C LYS A 302 -19.38 4.74 -6.63
N GLN A 303 -18.51 4.80 -7.64
CA GLN A 303 -17.07 4.94 -7.39
C GLN A 303 -16.78 6.34 -6.82
N ASN A 304 -16.08 6.40 -5.69
CA ASN A 304 -15.65 7.66 -5.10
C ASN A 304 -14.18 7.92 -5.45
N LYS A 305 -13.90 8.98 -6.20
CA LYS A 305 -12.55 9.40 -6.60
C LYS A 305 -11.61 9.58 -5.40
N ASP A 306 -12.11 10.09 -4.27
CA ASP A 306 -11.30 10.19 -3.03
C ASP A 306 -10.93 8.83 -2.46
N SER A 307 -11.74 7.78 -2.67
CA SER A 307 -11.38 6.42 -2.23
C SER A 307 -10.29 5.79 -3.09
N LEU A 308 -10.13 6.23 -4.34
CA LEU A 308 -9.05 5.81 -5.24
C LEU A 308 -7.74 6.56 -4.97
N LEU A 309 -7.82 7.88 -4.79
CA LEU A 309 -6.66 8.77 -4.63
C LEU A 309 -6.18 8.90 -3.18
N LYS A 310 -7.07 8.74 -2.21
CA LYS A 310 -6.80 8.94 -0.78
C LYS A 310 -7.19 7.69 0.04
N PRO A 311 -6.75 6.47 -0.36
CA PRO A 311 -7.18 5.23 0.27
C PRO A 311 -6.86 5.22 1.77
N LYS A 312 -7.86 4.86 2.58
CA LYS A 312 -7.69 4.75 4.04
C LYS A 312 -6.79 3.57 4.39
N VAL A 313 -5.72 3.83 5.13
CA VAL A 313 -4.81 2.80 5.62
C VAL A 313 -5.19 2.47 7.06
N TYR A 314 -5.42 1.19 7.34
CA TYR A 314 -5.75 0.70 8.67
C TYR A 314 -4.66 -0.23 9.17
N ILE A 315 -3.96 0.18 10.22
CA ILE A 315 -2.74 -0.50 10.70
C ILE A 315 -3.01 -1.26 12.00
N SER A 316 -2.73 -2.57 12.01
CA SER A 316 -2.54 -3.34 13.24
C SER A 316 -1.13 -3.09 13.79
N GLY A 317 -1.01 -2.93 15.11
CA GLY A 317 0.27 -2.64 15.80
C GLY A 317 0.15 -1.44 16.74
N GLY A 318 -0.48 -0.35 16.27
CA GLY A 318 -1.00 0.77 17.07
C GLY A 318 -0.16 1.22 18.27
N GLY A 319 1.15 1.41 18.06
CA GLY A 319 1.83 2.56 18.65
C GLY A 319 1.37 3.85 17.96
N VAL A 320 1.82 5.00 18.45
CA VAL A 320 1.73 6.25 17.67
C VAL A 320 2.56 6.04 16.41
N VAL A 321 1.95 6.09 15.22
CA VAL A 321 2.72 6.04 13.97
C VAL A 321 3.67 7.25 13.97
N PRO A 322 4.99 7.04 13.99
CA PRO A 322 5.92 8.16 14.00
C PRO A 322 5.69 9.00 12.74
N LEU A 323 5.80 10.32 12.89
CA LEU A 323 5.56 11.32 11.84
C LEU A 323 4.08 11.57 11.45
N GLN A 324 3.09 10.96 12.12
CA GLN A 324 1.65 11.29 11.98
C GLN A 324 1.14 11.40 10.53
N LEU A 325 1.45 10.40 9.71
CA LEU A 325 1.10 10.35 8.29
C LEU A 325 -0.44 10.48 8.06
N PRO A 326 -0.92 11.39 7.18
CA PRO A 326 -2.34 11.64 6.97
C PRO A 326 -3.10 10.50 6.27
N ASN A 327 -4.32 10.22 6.76
CA ASN A 327 -5.20 9.09 6.39
C ASN A 327 -4.68 7.69 6.79
N ILE A 328 -3.76 7.62 7.75
CA ILE A 328 -3.52 6.40 8.51
C ILE A 328 -4.40 6.42 9.75
N GLU A 329 -5.24 5.40 9.88
CA GLU A 329 -6.07 5.17 11.06
C GLU A 329 -5.63 3.87 11.78
N SER A 330 -5.87 3.79 13.08
CA SER A 330 -5.70 2.55 13.83
C SER A 330 -6.66 1.48 13.29
N SER A 331 -6.24 0.21 13.23
CA SER A 331 -7.14 -0.91 12.92
C SER A 331 -8.41 -0.91 13.80
N THR A 332 -8.32 -0.41 15.04
CA THR A 332 -9.42 -0.30 16.01
C THR A 332 -10.43 0.82 15.73
N SER A 333 -10.15 1.79 14.85
CA SER A 333 -11.16 2.78 14.41
C SER A 333 -12.08 2.24 13.32
N ARG A 334 -11.79 1.05 12.76
CA ARG A 334 -12.63 0.41 11.74
C ARG A 334 -14.04 0.19 12.27
N LYS A 335 -14.98 0.95 11.71
CA LYS A 335 -16.40 0.75 11.92
C LYS A 335 -16.87 -0.38 11.01
N PHE A 336 -17.43 -1.40 11.62
CA PHE A 336 -18.17 -2.44 10.92
C PHE A 336 -19.63 -2.37 11.36
N TYR A 337 -20.52 -2.88 10.52
CA TYR A 337 -21.94 -2.91 10.79
C TYR A 337 -22.51 -4.30 10.51
N ARG A 338 -23.53 -4.68 11.25
CA ARG A 338 -24.30 -5.92 11.06
C ARG A 338 -25.79 -5.64 10.98
N CYS A 339 -26.52 -6.64 10.49
CA CYS A 339 -27.97 -6.63 10.57
C CYS A 339 -28.46 -6.70 12.03
N VAL A 340 -29.50 -5.91 12.34
CA VAL A 340 -30.23 -5.96 13.61
C VAL A 340 -30.79 -7.36 13.92
N GLN A 341 -31.18 -8.12 12.88
CA GLN A 341 -31.67 -9.51 13.00
C GLN A 341 -30.55 -10.52 13.32
N GLY A 342 -29.29 -10.10 13.34
CA GLY A 342 -28.16 -10.91 13.79
C GLY A 342 -27.70 -12.04 12.87
N HIS A 343 -28.12 -12.00 11.60
CA HIS A 343 -27.57 -12.83 10.52
C HIS A 343 -26.03 -12.77 10.49
N ALA A 344 -25.40 -13.81 9.94
CA ALA A 344 -23.94 -13.96 9.91
C ALA A 344 -23.26 -13.13 8.80
N TYR A 345 -23.63 -11.86 8.68
CA TYR A 345 -23.07 -10.91 7.73
C TYR A 345 -22.53 -9.66 8.42
N VAL A 346 -21.51 -9.07 7.79
CA VAL A 346 -20.88 -7.82 8.21
C VAL A 346 -20.56 -6.96 6.99
N SER A 347 -20.61 -5.64 7.13
CA SER A 347 -20.21 -4.66 6.11
C SER A 347 -19.45 -3.50 6.77
N ASP A 348 -18.70 -2.72 5.99
CA ASP A 348 -18.10 -1.44 6.43
C ASP A 348 -18.98 -0.23 6.10
N ASP A 349 -20.10 -0.42 5.39
CA ASP A 349 -21.14 0.61 5.16
C ASP A 349 -22.45 0.27 5.90
N ARG A 350 -22.98 1.25 6.64
CA ARG A 350 -24.23 1.16 7.41
C ARG A 350 -25.51 1.04 6.54
N ASN A 351 -25.37 1.32 5.25
CA ASN A 351 -26.45 1.32 4.26
C ASN A 351 -26.49 0.00 3.45
N THR A 352 -25.58 -0.94 3.69
CA THR A 352 -25.54 -2.23 2.99
C THR A 352 -26.75 -3.09 3.35
N SER A 353 -27.53 -3.54 2.35
CA SER A 353 -28.67 -4.45 2.55
C SER A 353 -28.20 -5.83 3.05
N CYS A 354 -28.93 -6.42 3.99
CA CYS A 354 -28.60 -7.75 4.51
C CYS A 354 -29.13 -8.88 3.59
N PRO A 355 -28.28 -9.78 3.05
CA PRO A 355 -28.72 -10.77 2.06
C PRO A 355 -29.78 -11.78 2.54
N SER A 356 -29.81 -12.11 3.83
CA SER A 356 -30.83 -13.03 4.40
C SER A 356 -32.08 -12.34 4.95
N CYS A 357 -32.20 -11.01 4.81
CA CYS A 357 -33.44 -10.32 5.18
C CYS A 357 -34.48 -10.44 4.06
N THR A 358 -35.66 -10.97 4.37
CA THR A 358 -36.81 -11.04 3.44
C THR A 358 -37.34 -9.67 3.01
N ARG A 359 -36.97 -8.59 3.71
CA ARG A 359 -37.26 -7.20 3.34
C ARG A 359 -35.96 -6.51 2.87
N PRO A 360 -35.85 -6.08 1.61
CA PRO A 360 -34.62 -5.46 1.08
C PRO A 360 -34.29 -4.09 1.68
N SER A 361 -35.24 -3.47 2.38
CA SER A 361 -35.06 -2.23 3.14
C SER A 361 -34.31 -2.40 4.47
N ILE A 362 -34.03 -3.64 4.91
CA ILE A 362 -33.26 -3.88 6.14
C ILE A 362 -31.75 -3.84 5.83
N THR A 363 -31.13 -2.70 6.14
CA THR A 363 -29.67 -2.52 6.05
C THR A 363 -28.95 -2.96 7.32
N MET A 364 -27.62 -3.06 7.23
CA MET A 364 -26.75 -3.35 8.36
C MET A 364 -26.48 -2.08 9.16
N THR A 365 -27.32 -1.74 10.13
CA THR A 365 -27.22 -0.48 10.89
C THR A 365 -26.52 -0.61 12.24
N SER A 366 -26.39 -1.82 12.80
CA SER A 366 -25.82 -2.00 14.15
C SER A 366 -24.30 -1.97 14.09
N GLU A 367 -23.69 -0.92 14.66
CA GLU A 367 -22.23 -0.75 14.71
C GLU A 367 -21.56 -1.84 15.57
N LEU A 368 -20.37 -2.26 15.14
CA LEU A 368 -19.51 -3.28 15.74
C LEU A 368 -18.15 -2.67 16.07
N THR A 369 -17.64 -3.00 17.26
CA THR A 369 -16.28 -2.71 17.68
C THR A 369 -15.32 -3.71 17.05
N TYR A 370 -14.38 -3.23 16.22
CA TYR A 370 -13.31 -4.07 15.71
C TYR A 370 -12.28 -4.39 16.80
N VAL A 371 -12.00 -5.68 16.97
CA VAL A 371 -11.00 -6.20 17.90
C VAL A 371 -9.77 -6.64 17.09
N ASP A 372 -8.71 -5.86 17.19
CA ASP A 372 -7.38 -6.25 16.72
C ASP A 372 -6.84 -7.42 17.58
N SER A 373 -5.85 -8.17 17.09
CA SER A 373 -5.43 -9.45 17.70
C SER A 373 -4.78 -9.33 19.09
N ARG A 374 -4.67 -8.13 19.66
CA ARG A 374 -3.81 -7.78 20.80
C ARG A 374 -4.38 -8.13 22.18
N SER A 375 -5.59 -8.69 22.27
CA SER A 375 -6.26 -8.92 23.56
C SER A 375 -5.82 -10.21 24.28
N GLY A 376 -4.53 -10.55 24.21
CA GLY A 376 -3.93 -11.59 25.04
C GLY A 376 -3.32 -10.98 26.31
N ASN A 377 -4.02 -11.08 27.45
CA ASN A 377 -3.55 -10.53 28.73
C ASN A 377 -2.32 -11.29 29.28
N ASN A 378 -1.13 -10.94 28.82
CA ASN A 378 0.11 -11.13 29.58
C ASN A 378 0.43 -9.85 30.37
N SER A 379 -0.29 -9.66 31.47
CA SER A 379 0.00 -8.65 32.48
C SER A 379 1.35 -8.93 33.14
N GLY A 380 2.43 -8.35 32.61
CA GLY A 380 3.80 -8.60 33.12
C GLY A 380 4.92 -7.77 32.49
N SER A 381 4.73 -7.17 31.31
CA SER A 381 5.69 -6.22 30.73
C SER A 381 4.99 -5.00 30.18
N SER A 382 5.60 -3.83 30.34
CA SER A 382 5.21 -2.57 29.70
C SER A 382 5.16 -2.71 28.18
N SER A 383 3.98 -3.01 27.64
CA SER A 383 3.79 -3.23 26.21
C SER A 383 3.72 -1.89 25.46
N GLU A 384 4.88 -1.30 25.20
CA GLU A 384 5.03 -0.21 24.25
C GLU A 384 4.53 -0.67 22.87
N GLY A 385 3.38 -0.14 22.44
CA GLY A 385 2.74 -0.50 21.18
C GLY A 385 3.64 -0.19 19.97
N GLY A 386 3.57 -1.02 18.93
CA GLY A 386 4.50 -1.00 17.80
C GLY A 386 4.65 -2.37 17.16
N TYR A 387 5.61 -2.54 16.25
CA TYR A 387 5.88 -3.84 15.61
C TYR A 387 7.11 -4.54 16.20
N VAL A 388 8.18 -3.79 16.48
CA VAL A 388 9.42 -4.33 17.08
C VAL A 388 9.56 -3.96 18.55
N LYS A 389 10.41 -4.66 19.29
CA LYS A 389 10.62 -4.44 20.73
C LYS A 389 11.41 -3.16 21.00
N GLY A 390 10.92 -2.35 21.95
CA GLY A 390 11.50 -1.06 22.36
C GLY A 390 12.79 -1.17 23.18
N VAL A 391 12.93 -2.27 23.95
CA VAL A 391 14.13 -2.57 24.76
C VAL A 391 15.37 -2.99 23.93
N VAL A 392 15.30 -2.87 22.60
CA VAL A 392 16.37 -3.25 21.68
C VAL A 392 16.67 -2.06 20.76
N THR A 393 17.95 -1.72 20.64
CA THR A 393 18.44 -0.78 19.64
C THR A 393 18.71 -1.52 18.33
N TYR A 394 18.46 -0.87 17.19
CA TYR A 394 18.65 -1.45 15.87
C TYR A 394 19.77 -0.72 15.11
N MET A 395 20.59 -1.49 14.41
CA MET A 395 21.53 -1.01 13.40
C MET A 395 20.78 -0.90 12.07
N VAL A 396 20.87 0.24 11.43
CA VAL A 396 20.32 0.50 10.08
C VAL A 396 21.46 0.86 9.15
N MET A 397 21.67 0.06 8.11
CA MET A 397 22.70 0.29 7.11
C MET A 397 22.33 1.39 6.12
N ASP A 398 23.31 1.86 5.33
CA ASP A 398 23.09 2.82 4.23
C ASP A 398 22.07 2.32 3.19
N ASP A 399 21.90 1.01 3.06
CA ASP A 399 20.91 0.35 2.18
C ASP A 399 19.62 -0.08 2.93
N LEU A 400 19.30 0.57 4.06
CA LEU A 400 18.16 0.25 4.93
C LEU A 400 18.09 -1.20 5.44
N VAL A 401 19.17 -1.98 5.39
CA VAL A 401 19.23 -3.27 6.11
C VAL A 401 19.16 -3.00 7.61
N VAL A 402 18.13 -3.53 8.28
CA VAL A 402 17.86 -3.37 9.72
C VAL A 402 18.20 -4.66 10.47
N LYS A 403 19.11 -4.57 11.43
CA LYS A 403 19.53 -5.68 12.30
C LYS A 403 19.48 -5.26 13.78
N PRO A 404 19.29 -6.18 14.73
CA PRO A 404 19.51 -5.90 16.14
C PRO A 404 20.96 -5.42 16.36
N MET A 405 21.13 -4.36 17.16
CA MET A 405 22.45 -3.81 17.45
C MET A 405 23.27 -4.79 18.28
N SER A 406 24.55 -4.93 17.94
CA SER A 406 25.50 -5.81 18.64
C SER A 406 26.90 -5.21 18.50
N THR A 407 27.54 -4.89 19.61
CA THR A 407 28.87 -4.25 19.63
C THR A 407 29.91 -5.08 18.87
N ILE A 408 29.85 -6.41 18.99
CA ILE A 408 30.74 -7.33 18.26
C ILE A 408 30.46 -7.27 16.76
N SER A 409 29.18 -7.23 16.35
CA SER A 409 28.80 -7.09 14.95
C SER A 409 29.22 -5.74 14.38
N SER A 410 29.07 -4.64 15.14
CA SER A 410 29.53 -3.30 14.76
C SER A 410 31.05 -3.26 14.54
N ILE A 411 31.84 -3.82 15.46
CA ILE A 411 33.31 -3.89 15.33
C ILE A 411 33.71 -4.76 14.12
N THR A 412 33.02 -5.90 13.91
CA THR A 412 33.24 -6.75 12.73
C THR A 412 32.94 -6.00 11.43
N LEU A 413 31.89 -5.17 11.44
CA LEU A 413 31.50 -4.34 10.30
C LEU A 413 32.54 -3.24 9.99
N LEU A 414 33.20 -2.65 10.99
CA LEU A 414 34.33 -1.74 10.78
C LEU A 414 35.45 -2.43 9.97
N ASN A 415 35.79 -3.67 10.32
CA ASN A 415 36.79 -4.46 9.60
C ASN A 415 36.34 -4.79 8.17
N ASN A 416 35.06 -5.17 7.98
CA ASN A 416 34.50 -5.41 6.64
C ASN A 416 34.54 -4.16 5.75
N PHE A 417 34.38 -2.97 6.34
CA PHE A 417 34.55 -1.69 5.64
C PHE A 417 36.01 -1.26 5.46
N ASN A 418 36.98 -2.03 5.95
CA ASN A 418 38.42 -1.72 5.96
C ASN A 418 38.79 -0.46 6.75
N VAL A 419 38.05 -0.14 7.83
CA VAL A 419 38.41 0.94 8.76
C VAL A 419 39.65 0.52 9.55
N LYS A 420 40.79 1.14 9.25
CA LYS A 420 42.09 0.85 9.89
C LYS A 420 42.41 1.76 11.09
N ASP A 421 41.68 2.87 11.21
CA ASP A 421 41.91 3.90 12.22
C ASP A 421 40.56 4.28 12.84
N VAL A 422 40.35 3.85 14.08
CA VAL A 422 39.12 4.14 14.85
C VAL A 422 39.04 5.63 15.22
N GLY A 423 40.18 6.34 15.27
CA GLY A 423 40.21 7.79 15.50
C GLY A 423 39.66 8.63 14.35
N ALA A 424 39.36 8.01 13.20
CA ALA A 424 38.67 8.63 12.06
C ALA A 424 37.16 8.34 12.02
N LEU A 425 36.60 7.80 13.12
CA LEU A 425 35.16 7.56 13.26
C LEU A 425 34.49 8.69 14.04
N GLU A 426 33.36 9.17 13.54
CA GLU A 426 32.62 10.30 14.10
C GLU A 426 31.16 9.87 14.39
N GLU A 427 30.66 10.20 15.58
CA GLU A 427 29.22 10.12 15.89
C GLU A 427 28.54 11.43 15.47
N LYS A 428 27.51 11.35 14.63
CA LYS A 428 26.69 12.50 14.22
C LYS A 428 25.21 12.22 14.50
N VAL A 429 24.62 12.99 15.41
CA VAL A 429 23.16 12.96 15.63
C VAL A 429 22.47 13.74 14.51
N VAL A 430 21.49 13.11 13.85
CA VAL A 430 20.70 13.69 12.76
C VAL A 430 19.22 13.51 13.07
N ASP A 431 18.46 14.61 13.03
CA ASP A 431 17.04 14.56 13.36
C ASP A 431 16.14 14.52 12.10
N LEU A 432 15.49 13.37 11.87
CA LEU A 432 14.59 13.04 10.75
C LEU A 432 13.08 13.11 11.05
N GLY A 433 12.37 14.22 10.82
CA GLY A 433 10.91 14.21 11.06
C GLY A 433 10.09 14.09 9.79
N MET A 434 8.94 14.73 9.73
CA MET A 434 7.96 14.42 8.69
C MET A 434 8.54 14.60 7.29
N GLU A 435 9.23 15.72 7.02
CA GLU A 435 9.75 15.93 5.67
C GLU A 435 11.07 15.17 5.41
N GLU A 436 11.94 14.91 6.41
CA GLU A 436 13.02 13.92 6.21
C GLU A 436 12.52 12.49 6.04
N GLY A 437 11.43 12.10 6.71
CA GLY A 437 10.80 10.80 6.54
C GLY A 437 10.23 10.66 5.14
N LEU A 438 9.67 11.74 4.59
CA LEU A 438 9.27 11.81 3.18
C LEU A 438 10.48 11.86 2.23
N LYS A 439 11.59 12.55 2.55
CA LYS A 439 12.85 12.44 1.79
C LYS A 439 13.38 11.02 1.80
N LEU A 440 13.37 10.36 2.96
CA LEU A 440 13.87 9.00 3.15
C LEU A 440 13.01 8.04 2.35
N LEU A 441 11.69 8.15 2.44
CA LEU A 441 10.76 7.40 1.60
C LEU A 441 11.05 7.63 0.11
N LYS A 442 11.22 8.89 -0.32
CA LYS A 442 11.57 9.23 -1.71
C LYS A 442 12.91 8.64 -2.14
N ALA A 443 13.98 8.82 -1.36
CA ALA A 443 15.31 8.26 -1.61
C ALA A 443 15.27 6.73 -1.63
N SER A 444 14.49 6.10 -0.75
CA SER A 444 14.43 4.64 -0.61
C SER A 444 13.81 3.93 -1.82
N LEU A 445 13.04 4.65 -2.63
CA LEU A 445 12.49 4.21 -3.92
C LEU A 445 13.48 4.39 -5.09
N LEU A 446 14.58 5.11 -4.89
CA LEU A 446 15.47 5.61 -5.95
C LEU A 446 16.92 5.14 -5.81
N THR A 447 17.49 5.24 -4.60
CA THR A 447 18.90 4.97 -4.33
C THR A 447 19.08 3.67 -3.54
N LYS A 448 20.13 2.93 -3.86
CA LYS A 448 20.58 1.78 -3.07
C LYS A 448 21.35 2.19 -1.80
N ASN A 449 21.80 3.44 -1.78
CA ASN A 449 22.60 4.08 -0.75
C ASN A 449 21.86 5.34 -0.32
N LEU A 450 21.38 5.37 0.92
CA LEU A 450 20.36 6.31 1.40
C LEU A 450 20.89 7.27 2.46
N LEU A 451 21.61 6.78 3.46
CA LEU A 451 22.15 7.60 4.55
C LEU A 451 23.23 8.58 4.03
N VAL A 452 23.94 8.25 2.96
CA VAL A 452 24.85 9.17 2.25
C VAL A 452 24.09 10.34 1.58
N SER A 453 22.77 10.23 1.37
CA SER A 453 21.94 11.27 0.75
C SER A 453 21.17 12.16 1.75
N MET A 454 21.35 11.94 3.06
CA MET A 454 20.70 12.67 4.17
C MET A 454 21.58 13.76 4.78
#